data_AF-A0A972QKS4-F1
#
_entry.id   AF-A0A972QKS4-F1
#
_cell.length_a   1.000
_cell.length_b   1.000
_cell.length_c   1.000
_cell.angle_alpha   90.00
_cell.angle_beta   90.00
_cell.angle_gamma   90.00
#
_symmetry.space_group_name_H-M   'P 1'
#
loop_
_entity.id
_entity.type
_entity.pdbx_description
1 polymer ?
#
loop_
_entity_poly.entity_id
_entity_poly.type
_entity_poly.pdbx_seq_one_letter_code
_entity_poly.pdbx_strand_id
1 'polypeptide(L)'
;MANNDTEEAKKEIERLAKEQANKEAKEAKQSKKEAERLAKEEAKKKAEDEKRFKEAEARAKKDAEKLAKEQTKKEAKQAKQAKEEPAPDVSSATYEGNFQLVLPSAVGFKQVKQFTQHLAGIEGVEVVWTGGSLDEGTLITVSVAQATPLARILSEMPMVGGVEVNGKNITVTFEASV
;
A
#
# COMPACT_ATOMS: atom_id res chain seq x y z
N MET A 1 8.84 -80.80 -46.64
CA MET A 1 9.31 -80.21 -45.37
C MET A 1 9.13 -78.68 -45.29
N ALA A 2 8.68 -77.96 -46.34
CA ALA A 2 8.59 -76.49 -46.34
C ALA A 2 7.33 -75.86 -45.70
N ASN A 3 6.31 -76.64 -45.35
CA ASN A 3 5.04 -76.09 -44.83
C ASN A 3 5.05 -75.79 -43.33
N ASN A 4 6.01 -76.34 -42.56
CA ASN A 4 6.04 -76.18 -41.10
C ASN A 4 6.69 -74.85 -40.70
N ASP A 5 7.78 -74.45 -41.37
CA ASP A 5 8.47 -73.18 -41.13
C ASP A 5 7.61 -71.94 -41.43
N THR A 6 6.67 -72.05 -42.38
CA THR A 6 5.80 -70.91 -42.75
C THR A 6 4.66 -70.70 -41.73
N GLU A 7 4.19 -71.79 -41.09
CA GLU A 7 3.19 -71.73 -40.01
C GLU A 7 3.80 -71.17 -38.71
N GLU A 8 5.04 -71.56 -38.37
CA GLU A 8 5.74 -71.00 -37.20
C GLU A 8 6.02 -69.51 -37.35
N ALA A 9 6.46 -69.07 -38.54
CA ALA A 9 6.68 -67.65 -38.82
C ALA A 9 5.38 -66.81 -38.68
N LYS A 10 4.23 -67.33 -39.14
CA LYS A 10 2.94 -66.65 -38.97
C LYS A 10 2.53 -66.53 -37.51
N LYS A 11 2.77 -67.58 -36.73
CA LYS A 11 2.42 -67.63 -35.30
C LYS A 11 3.29 -66.70 -34.46
N GLU A 12 4.56 -66.55 -34.82
CA GLU A 12 5.48 -65.60 -34.19
C GLU A 12 5.10 -64.15 -34.51
N ILE A 13 4.76 -63.84 -35.76
CA ILE A 13 4.26 -62.51 -36.16
C ILE A 13 2.97 -62.16 -35.42
N GLU A 14 2.02 -63.10 -35.30
CA GLU A 14 0.77 -62.87 -34.55
C GLU A 14 1.05 -62.62 -33.05
N ARG A 15 2.00 -63.34 -32.46
CA ARG A 15 2.38 -63.17 -31.06
C ARG A 15 3.03 -61.81 -30.80
N LEU A 16 3.92 -61.37 -31.69
CA LEU A 16 4.56 -60.06 -31.62
C LEU A 16 3.54 -58.92 -31.78
N ALA A 17 2.61 -59.05 -32.73
CA ALA A 17 1.53 -58.08 -32.92
C ALA A 17 0.62 -57.98 -31.67
N LYS A 18 0.32 -59.11 -31.03
CA LYS A 18 -0.50 -59.16 -29.81
C LYS A 18 0.22 -58.61 -28.58
N GLU A 19 1.53 -58.84 -28.49
CA GLU A 19 2.37 -58.27 -27.42
C GLU A 19 2.49 -56.75 -27.55
N GLN A 20 2.72 -56.27 -28.78
CA GLN A 20 2.80 -54.83 -29.06
C GLN A 20 1.47 -54.14 -28.76
N ALA A 21 0.34 -54.70 -29.22
CA ALA A 21 -0.98 -54.18 -28.91
C ALA A 21 -1.30 -54.13 -27.41
N ASN A 22 -0.84 -55.12 -26.63
CA ASN A 22 -1.01 -55.14 -25.17
C ASN A 22 -0.12 -54.10 -24.47
N LYS A 23 1.11 -53.92 -24.96
CA LYS A 23 2.02 -52.90 -24.44
C LYS A 23 1.47 -51.49 -24.68
N GLU A 24 1.03 -51.19 -25.90
CA GLU A 24 0.40 -49.90 -26.25
C GLU A 24 -0.88 -49.66 -25.44
N ALA A 25 -1.72 -50.69 -25.24
CA ALA A 25 -2.91 -50.58 -24.41
C ALA A 25 -2.59 -50.29 -22.93
N LYS A 26 -1.49 -50.83 -22.39
CA LYS A 26 -1.03 -50.54 -21.02
C LYS A 26 -0.46 -49.13 -20.90
N GLU A 27 0.36 -48.69 -21.86
CA GLU A 27 0.93 -47.35 -21.88
C GLU A 27 -0.15 -46.27 -22.04
N ALA A 28 -1.17 -46.52 -22.86
CA ALA A 28 -2.33 -45.65 -22.99
C ALA A 28 -3.15 -45.57 -21.68
N LYS A 29 -3.33 -46.70 -20.98
CA LYS A 29 -4.01 -46.72 -19.67
C LYS A 29 -3.22 -45.99 -18.59
N GLN A 30 -1.90 -46.13 -18.57
CA GLN A 30 -1.05 -45.41 -17.61
C GLN A 30 -1.05 -43.90 -17.89
N SER A 31 -0.90 -43.50 -19.15
CA SER A 31 -0.94 -42.09 -19.57
C SER A 31 -2.28 -41.44 -19.22
N LYS A 32 -3.41 -42.14 -19.44
CA LYS A 32 -4.73 -41.63 -19.06
C LYS A 32 -4.88 -41.46 -17.54
N LYS A 33 -4.35 -42.40 -16.75
CA LYS A 33 -4.41 -42.34 -15.29
C LYS A 33 -3.51 -41.24 -14.70
N GLU A 34 -2.38 -40.97 -15.33
CA GLU A 34 -1.46 -39.90 -14.92
C GLU A 34 -2.02 -38.52 -15.26
N ALA A 35 -2.59 -38.36 -16.46
CA ALA A 35 -3.30 -37.14 -16.86
C ALA A 35 -4.48 -36.82 -15.93
N GLU A 36 -5.26 -37.84 -15.52
CA GLU A 36 -6.36 -37.66 -14.56
C GLU A 36 -5.87 -37.23 -13.17
N ARG A 37 -4.73 -37.78 -12.70
CA ARG A 37 -4.13 -37.38 -11.43
C ARG A 37 -3.64 -35.93 -11.47
N LEU A 38 -2.96 -35.54 -12.53
CA LEU A 38 -2.46 -34.17 -12.72
C LEU A 38 -3.62 -33.17 -12.77
N ALA A 39 -4.69 -33.48 -13.52
CA ALA A 39 -5.87 -32.62 -13.57
C ALA A 39 -6.55 -32.47 -12.21
N LYS A 40 -6.63 -33.56 -11.43
CA LYS A 40 -7.25 -33.55 -10.09
C LYS A 40 -6.40 -32.79 -9.07
N GLU A 41 -5.08 -32.88 -9.17
CA GLU A 41 -4.16 -32.13 -8.31
C GLU A 41 -4.19 -30.62 -8.63
N GLU A 42 -4.18 -30.25 -9.91
CA GLU A 42 -4.27 -28.84 -10.32
C GLU A 42 -5.61 -28.20 -9.91
N ALA A 43 -6.72 -28.94 -10.05
CA ALA A 43 -8.02 -28.49 -9.58
C ALA A 43 -8.06 -28.29 -8.06
N LYS A 44 -7.43 -29.19 -7.30
CA LYS A 44 -7.35 -29.08 -5.83
C LYS A 44 -6.50 -27.89 -5.40
N LYS A 45 -5.38 -27.64 -6.10
CA LYS A 45 -4.47 -26.51 -5.83
C LYS A 45 -5.13 -25.17 -6.13
N LYS A 46 -5.85 -25.05 -7.25
CA LYS A 46 -6.65 -23.86 -7.59
C LYS A 46 -7.75 -23.58 -6.57
N ALA A 47 -8.44 -24.62 -6.09
CA ALA A 47 -9.47 -24.46 -5.06
C ALA A 47 -8.91 -24.01 -3.70
N GLU A 48 -7.72 -24.48 -3.33
CA GLU A 48 -7.05 -24.07 -2.10
C GLU A 48 -6.53 -22.63 -2.17
N ASP A 49 -5.97 -22.23 -3.31
CA ASP A 49 -5.47 -20.87 -3.55
C ASP A 49 -6.62 -19.84 -3.51
N GLU A 50 -7.76 -20.16 -4.14
CA GLU A 50 -8.94 -19.28 -4.08
C GLU A 50 -9.53 -19.16 -2.66
N LYS A 51 -9.49 -20.23 -1.85
CA LYS A 51 -9.87 -20.15 -0.44
C LYS A 51 -8.92 -19.26 0.35
N ARG A 52 -7.60 -19.37 0.13
CA ARG A 52 -6.61 -18.51 0.77
C ARG A 52 -6.78 -17.05 0.38
N PHE A 53 -7.07 -16.77 -0.89
CA PHE A 53 -7.33 -15.40 -1.35
C PHE A 53 -8.56 -14.80 -0.69
N LYS A 54 -9.68 -15.54 -0.64
CA LYS A 54 -10.92 -15.10 0.03
C LYS A 54 -10.73 -14.88 1.53
N GLU A 55 -9.94 -15.72 2.21
CA GLU A 55 -9.66 -15.54 3.64
C GLU A 55 -8.77 -14.32 3.92
N ALA A 56 -7.77 -14.07 3.06
CA ALA A 56 -6.92 -12.88 3.16
C ALA A 56 -7.72 -11.58 2.95
N GLU A 57 -8.62 -11.55 1.96
CA GLU A 57 -9.48 -10.40 1.70
C GLU A 57 -10.46 -10.15 2.88
N ALA A 58 -11.03 -11.21 3.44
CA ALA A 58 -11.93 -11.10 4.60
C ALA A 58 -11.22 -10.58 5.86
N ARG A 59 -9.96 -10.97 6.07
CA ARG A 59 -9.12 -10.43 7.16
C ARG A 59 -8.79 -8.96 6.93
N ALA A 60 -8.43 -8.57 5.71
CA ALA A 60 -8.15 -7.17 5.38
C ALA A 60 -9.37 -6.25 5.60
N LYS A 61 -10.57 -6.70 5.21
CA LYS A 61 -11.82 -5.96 5.46
C LYS A 61 -12.14 -5.82 6.96
N LYS A 62 -11.91 -6.86 7.76
CA LYS A 62 -12.13 -6.81 9.22
C LYS A 62 -11.16 -5.88 9.94
N ASP A 63 -9.88 -5.86 9.55
CA ASP A 63 -8.90 -4.96 10.14
C ASP A 63 -9.19 -3.49 9.78
N ALA A 64 -9.58 -3.22 8.53
CA ALA A 64 -10.00 -1.89 8.10
C ALA A 64 -11.23 -1.39 8.89
N GLU A 65 -12.24 -2.24 9.13
CA GLU A 65 -13.42 -1.85 9.92
C GLU A 65 -13.09 -1.57 11.40
N LYS A 66 -12.17 -2.34 12.00
CA LYS A 66 -11.73 -2.11 13.38
C LYS A 66 -10.96 -0.81 13.55
N LEU A 67 -10.06 -0.51 12.61
CA LEU A 67 -9.30 0.75 12.60
C LEU A 67 -10.23 1.96 12.48
N ALA A 68 -11.25 1.91 11.62
CA ALA A 68 -12.24 2.96 11.50
C ALA A 68 -13.03 3.17 12.81
N LYS A 69 -13.55 2.10 13.42
CA LYS A 69 -14.29 2.19 14.70
C LYS A 69 -13.43 2.70 15.87
N GLU A 70 -12.14 2.38 15.90
CA GLU A 70 -11.26 2.86 16.96
C GLU A 70 -10.91 4.35 16.81
N GLN A 71 -10.71 4.83 15.57
CA GLN A 71 -10.49 6.25 15.30
C GLN A 71 -11.72 7.10 15.68
N THR A 72 -12.93 6.68 15.31
CA THR A 72 -14.16 7.42 15.67
C THR A 72 -14.38 7.48 17.19
N LYS A 73 -13.98 6.44 17.93
CA LYS A 73 -14.11 6.41 19.40
C LYS A 73 -13.06 7.28 20.10
N LYS A 74 -11.87 7.43 19.51
CA LYS A 74 -10.81 8.34 20.01
C LYS A 74 -11.15 9.80 19.71
N GLU A 75 -11.67 10.12 18.53
CA GLU A 75 -12.12 11.47 18.17
C GLU A 75 -13.33 11.92 19.00
N ALA A 76 -14.32 11.06 19.25
CA ALA A 76 -15.45 11.40 20.11
C ALA A 76 -15.06 11.64 21.58
N LYS A 77 -13.94 11.07 22.03
CA LYS A 77 -13.40 11.28 23.39
C LYS A 77 -12.57 12.57 23.47
N GLN A 78 -11.84 12.94 22.40
CA GLN A 78 -11.16 14.23 22.30
C GLN A 78 -12.14 15.40 22.15
N ALA A 79 -13.22 15.24 21.37
CA ALA A 79 -14.25 16.27 21.19
C ALA A 79 -15.04 16.59 22.47
N LYS A 80 -15.10 15.65 23.43
CA LYS A 80 -15.69 15.92 24.76
C LYS A 80 -14.74 16.61 25.74
N GLN A 81 -13.43 16.50 25.54
CA GLN A 81 -12.44 17.26 26.34
C GLN A 81 -12.24 18.68 25.82
N ALA A 82 -12.46 18.93 24.53
CA ALA A 82 -12.29 20.26 23.92
C ALA A 82 -13.48 21.24 24.14
N LYS A 83 -14.52 20.88 24.91
CA LYS A 83 -15.69 21.74 25.14
C LYS A 83 -15.68 22.46 26.50
N GLU A 84 -14.60 22.31 27.28
CA GLU A 84 -14.45 22.95 28.60
C GLU A 84 -13.15 23.75 28.73
N GLU A 85 -12.59 24.31 27.66
CA GLU A 85 -11.56 25.34 27.79
C GLU A 85 -11.79 26.49 26.78
N PRO A 86 -11.75 27.76 27.25
CA PRO A 86 -11.90 28.93 26.40
C PRO A 86 -10.71 29.03 25.43
N ALA A 87 -10.97 29.54 24.22
CA ALA A 87 -10.03 29.69 23.11
C ALA A 87 -8.59 30.00 23.57
N PRO A 88 -7.61 29.08 23.35
CA PRO A 88 -6.23 29.39 23.69
C PRO A 88 -5.64 30.27 22.60
N ASP A 89 -5.18 31.42 23.05
CA ASP A 89 -4.23 32.31 22.40
C ASP A 89 -3.11 31.49 21.72
N VAL A 90 -3.15 31.42 20.38
CA VAL A 90 -2.34 30.52 19.52
C VAL A 90 -0.84 30.87 19.54
N SER A 91 -0.47 31.93 20.27
CA SER A 91 0.87 32.53 20.32
C SER A 91 1.88 31.72 21.14
N SER A 92 1.44 30.74 21.93
CA SER A 92 2.29 30.03 22.90
C SER A 92 2.22 28.50 22.85
N ALA A 93 1.45 27.92 21.93
CA ALA A 93 1.44 26.48 21.73
C ALA A 93 2.79 26.01 21.15
N THR A 94 3.46 25.11 21.87
CA THR A 94 4.68 24.44 21.41
C THR A 94 4.34 23.13 20.70
N TYR A 95 5.09 22.84 19.64
CA TYR A 95 4.86 21.72 18.73
C TYR A 95 6.03 20.74 18.84
N GLU A 96 5.73 19.45 18.99
CA GLU A 96 6.74 18.38 19.04
C GLU A 96 6.29 17.20 18.15
N GLY A 97 7.20 16.65 17.36
CA GLY A 97 6.93 15.55 16.43
C GLY A 97 6.72 16.00 14.98
N ASN A 98 5.98 15.20 14.20
CA ASN A 98 5.82 15.40 12.76
C ASN A 98 4.56 16.22 12.43
N PHE A 99 4.74 17.29 11.67
CA PHE A 99 3.69 18.20 11.22
C PHE A 99 3.74 18.36 9.70
N GLN A 100 2.58 18.61 9.09
CA GLN A 100 2.48 18.88 7.66
C GLN A 100 2.13 20.34 7.44
N LEU A 101 2.99 21.05 6.73
CA LEU A 101 2.76 22.41 6.27
C LEU A 101 2.07 22.34 4.91
N VAL A 102 0.84 22.84 4.84
CA VAL A 102 0.03 22.86 3.62
C VAL A 102 0.13 24.26 3.02
N LEU A 103 0.63 24.34 1.79
CA LEU A 103 0.76 25.58 1.05
C LEU A 103 -0.20 25.52 -0.15
N PRO A 104 -1.14 26.47 -0.28
CA PRO A 104 -2.15 26.44 -1.34
C PRO A 104 -1.51 26.54 -2.73
N SER A 105 -2.18 26.01 -3.76
CA SER A 105 -1.65 25.95 -5.15
C SER A 105 -1.35 27.32 -5.77
N ALA A 106 -1.87 28.41 -5.19
CA ALA A 106 -1.56 29.77 -5.61
C ALA A 106 -0.10 30.20 -5.32
N VAL A 107 0.65 29.40 -4.54
CA VAL A 107 2.02 29.70 -4.15
C VAL A 107 2.99 29.23 -5.24
N GLY A 108 3.83 30.14 -5.73
CA GLY A 108 4.81 29.82 -6.76
C GLY A 108 5.94 28.94 -6.25
N PHE A 109 6.51 28.09 -7.12
CA PHE A 109 7.64 27.22 -6.79
C PHE A 109 8.84 27.97 -6.18
N LYS A 110 9.07 29.22 -6.59
CA LYS A 110 10.13 30.08 -6.03
C LYS A 110 9.88 30.40 -4.56
N GLN A 111 8.63 30.72 -4.17
CA GLN A 111 8.26 31.00 -2.79
C GLN A 111 8.37 29.74 -1.93
N VAL A 112 7.92 28.59 -2.42
CA VAL A 112 8.08 27.29 -1.75
C VAL A 112 9.56 26.97 -1.50
N LYS A 113 10.43 27.23 -2.48
CA LYS A 113 11.88 27.01 -2.33
C LYS A 113 12.50 27.94 -1.28
N GLN A 114 12.11 29.22 -1.26
CA GLN A 114 12.60 30.14 -0.23
C GLN A 114 12.09 29.75 1.16
N PHE A 115 10.82 29.36 1.25
CA PHE A 115 10.21 28.90 2.48
C PHE A 115 10.89 27.66 3.06
N THR A 116 11.15 26.65 2.23
CA THR A 116 11.91 25.45 2.65
C THR A 116 13.34 25.78 3.09
N GLN A 117 14.01 26.74 2.44
CA GLN A 117 15.32 27.23 2.89
C GLN A 117 15.25 27.91 4.26
N HIS A 118 14.21 28.70 4.52
CA HIS A 118 14.01 29.30 5.85
C HIS A 118 13.71 28.26 6.91
N LEU A 119 12.88 27.27 6.60
CA LEU A 119 12.59 26.15 7.52
C LEU A 119 13.85 25.39 7.90
N ALA A 120 14.74 25.12 6.95
CA ALA A 120 16.01 24.44 7.21
C ALA A 120 16.97 25.27 8.09
N GLY A 121 16.75 26.58 8.21
CA GLY A 121 17.50 27.46 9.10
C GLY A 121 16.97 27.54 10.52
N ILE A 122 15.81 26.94 10.81
CA ILE A 122 15.22 26.95 12.16
C ILE A 122 15.85 25.83 12.98
N GLU A 123 16.42 26.18 14.13
CA GLU A 123 16.97 25.20 15.05
C GLU A 123 15.86 24.27 15.58
N GLY A 124 16.08 22.96 15.47
CA GLY A 124 15.14 21.95 15.95
C GLY A 124 13.98 21.63 15.01
N VAL A 125 13.97 22.18 13.79
CA VAL A 125 13.01 21.81 12.72
C VAL A 125 13.77 21.19 11.55
N GLU A 126 13.35 19.99 11.16
CA GLU A 126 13.91 19.27 10.02
C GLU A 126 12.84 19.05 8.95
N VAL A 127 13.16 19.35 7.69
CA VAL A 127 12.27 19.04 6.57
C VAL A 127 12.49 17.59 6.16
N VAL A 128 11.50 16.74 6.45
CA VAL A 128 11.56 15.30 6.17
C VAL A 128 11.10 14.98 4.75
N TRP A 129 10.12 15.73 4.25
CA TRP A 129 9.56 15.51 2.92
C TRP A 129 8.96 16.78 2.34
N THR A 130 9.04 16.93 1.02
CA THR A 130 8.36 17.98 0.27
C THR A 130 7.78 17.35 -0.98
N GLY A 131 6.47 17.48 -1.15
CA GLY A 131 5.76 17.06 -2.35
C GLY A 131 4.51 17.90 -2.54
N GLY A 132 3.66 17.51 -3.46
CA GLY A 132 2.46 18.28 -3.74
C GLY A 132 1.81 17.90 -5.05
N SER A 133 0.63 18.46 -5.26
CA SER A 133 -0.20 18.26 -6.44
C SER A 133 -0.63 19.63 -6.97
N LEU A 134 -0.99 19.72 -8.25
CA LEU A 134 -1.52 20.95 -8.83
C LEU A 134 -2.85 21.38 -8.14
N ASP A 135 -3.65 20.40 -7.72
CA ASP A 135 -4.94 20.62 -7.06
C ASP A 135 -4.84 20.94 -5.57
N GLU A 136 -4.05 20.17 -4.81
CA GLU A 136 -3.95 20.28 -3.34
C GLU A 136 -2.87 21.27 -2.87
N GLY A 137 -2.02 21.72 -3.78
CA GLY A 137 -0.90 22.60 -3.49
C GLY A 137 0.35 21.84 -3.05
N THR A 138 1.26 22.54 -2.38
CA THR A 138 2.49 21.94 -1.85
C THR A 138 2.24 21.44 -0.43
N LEU A 139 2.81 20.29 -0.10
CA LEU A 139 2.82 19.68 1.21
C LEU A 139 4.28 19.51 1.66
N ILE A 140 4.63 20.11 2.80
CA ILE A 140 5.96 19.99 3.40
C ILE A 140 5.82 19.31 4.75
N THR A 141 6.36 18.11 4.90
CA THR A 141 6.41 17.44 6.20
C THR A 141 7.66 17.87 6.95
N VAL A 142 7.45 18.42 8.14
CA VAL A 142 8.52 18.83 9.06
C VAL A 142 8.50 18.00 10.33
N SER A 143 9.67 17.63 10.82
CA SER A 143 9.87 16.98 12.12
C SER A 143 10.46 18.00 13.08
N VAL A 144 9.84 18.15 14.24
CA VAL A 144 10.30 19.03 15.29
C VAL A 144 10.80 18.18 16.45
N ALA A 145 12.09 18.28 16.74
CA ALA A 145 12.76 17.42 17.71
C ALA A 145 12.51 17.84 19.17
N GLN A 146 12.18 19.11 19.39
CA GLN A 146 11.90 19.69 20.71
C GLN A 146 10.61 20.50 20.63
N ALA A 147 9.98 20.78 21.77
CA ALA A 147 8.78 21.61 21.85
C ALA A 147 9.05 23.05 21.36
N THR A 148 8.83 23.30 20.07
CA THR A 148 9.15 24.57 19.38
C THR A 148 7.87 25.32 19.05
N PRO A 149 7.79 26.66 19.23
CA PRO A 149 6.61 27.46 18.87
C PRO A 149 6.54 27.67 17.34
N LEU A 150 6.36 26.59 16.58
CA LEU A 150 6.45 26.55 15.12
C LEU A 150 5.52 27.58 14.47
N ALA A 151 4.26 27.69 14.91
CA ALA A 151 3.29 28.64 14.35
C ALA A 151 3.76 30.10 14.44
N ARG A 152 4.40 30.47 15.56
CA ARG A 152 4.96 31.80 15.77
C ARG A 152 6.17 32.06 14.86
N ILE A 153 7.10 31.10 14.79
CA ILE A 153 8.28 31.23 13.94
C ILE A 153 7.87 31.37 12.47
N LEU A 154 6.86 30.61 12.04
CA LEU A 154 6.29 30.70 10.70
C LEU A 154 5.66 32.07 10.43
N SER A 155 4.90 32.63 11.39
CA SER A 155 4.27 33.94 11.22
C SER A 155 5.25 35.11 11.30
N GLU A 156 6.43 34.90 11.90
CA GLU A 156 7.52 35.89 11.90
C GLU A 156 8.28 35.92 10.57
N MET A 157 8.02 34.99 9.64
CA MET A 157 8.67 34.99 8.33
C MET A 157 8.09 36.07 7.41
N PRO A 158 8.94 36.85 6.70
CA PRO A 158 8.49 37.97 5.88
C PRO A 158 7.69 37.59 4.63
N MET A 159 7.59 36.30 4.32
CA MET A 159 6.82 35.79 3.18
C MET A 159 5.48 35.18 3.59
N VAL A 160 5.24 34.99 4.89
CA VAL A 160 4.05 34.36 5.43
C VAL A 160 3.07 35.43 5.88
N GLY A 161 1.89 35.45 5.29
CA GLY A 161 0.80 36.36 5.67
C GLY A 161 -0.12 35.81 6.75
N GLY A 162 -0.14 34.49 6.92
CA GLY A 162 -0.96 33.86 7.95
C GLY A 162 -0.63 32.39 8.14
N VAL A 163 -0.83 31.93 9.37
CA VAL A 163 -0.63 30.54 9.77
C VAL A 163 -1.90 30.07 10.46
N GLU A 164 -2.52 29.02 9.93
CA GLU A 164 -3.70 28.39 10.51
C GLU A 164 -3.38 26.96 10.94
N VAL A 165 -3.64 26.63 12.20
CA VAL A 165 -3.29 25.34 12.78
C VAL A 165 -4.54 24.47 12.90
N ASN A 166 -4.55 23.37 12.14
CA ASN A 166 -5.61 22.38 12.10
C ASN A 166 -5.06 21.01 12.57
N GLY A 167 -4.82 20.89 13.87
CA GLY A 167 -4.26 19.68 14.48
C GLY A 167 -2.80 19.44 14.06
N LYS A 168 -2.55 18.43 13.22
CA LYS A 168 -1.21 18.12 12.68
C LYS A 168 -0.89 18.83 11.37
N ASN A 169 -1.88 19.47 10.77
CA ASN A 169 -1.74 20.21 9.53
C ASN A 169 -1.69 21.71 9.86
N ILE A 170 -0.69 22.39 9.33
CA ILE A 170 -0.51 23.84 9.48
C ILE A 170 -0.63 24.43 8.09
N THR A 171 -1.69 25.19 7.84
CA THR A 171 -1.90 25.86 6.57
C THR A 171 -1.14 27.17 6.59
N VAL A 172 -0.24 27.35 5.63
CA VAL A 172 0.61 28.55 5.51
C VAL A 172 0.13 29.35 4.31
N THR A 173 -0.32 30.57 4.57
CA THR A 173 -0.72 31.52 3.54
C THR A 173 0.43 32.50 3.32
N PHE A 174 0.80 32.74 2.06
CA PHE A 174 1.83 33.73 1.72
C PHE A 174 1.19 35.09 1.49
N GLU A 175 1.89 36.16 1.90
CA GLU A 175 1.52 37.49 1.41
C GLU A 175 1.78 37.55 -0.09
N ALA A 176 0.79 38.04 -0.84
CA ALA A 176 0.97 38.33 -2.25
C ALA A 176 2.09 39.39 -2.36
N SER A 177 3.23 39.02 -2.95
CA SER A 177 4.23 40.01 -3.34
C SER A 177 3.59 40.92 -4.39
N VAL A 178 3.34 42.16 -4.01
CA VAL A 178 2.98 43.27 -4.90
C VAL A 178 4.13 43.57 -5.84
#